data_AF-A0A259K0V0-F1
#
_entry.id   AF-A0A259K0V0-F1
#
_cell.length_a   1.000
_cell.length_b   1.000
_cell.length_c   1.000
_cell.angle_alpha   90.00
_cell.angle_beta   90.00
_cell.angle_gamma   90.00
#
_symmetry.space_group_name_H-M   'P 1'
#
loop_
_entity.id
_entity.type
_entity.pdbx_description
1 polymer ?
#
loop_
_entity_poly.entity_id
_entity_poly.type
_entity_poly.pdbx_seq_one_letter_code
_entity_poly.pdbx_strand_id
1 'polypeptide(L)'
;MEGLALIVILLYLFWRTRARYRPGLLVGVFTLGMGVARFVNEFFREPDAHLQEFAAETGLSMGQWLTIPMFAVGLFLIVRALRRPELAGGPPPA
;
A
#
# COMPACT_ATOMS: atom_id res chain seq x y z
N MET A 1 4.48 -14.30 -4.31
CA MET A 1 5.64 -13.83 -3.51
C MET A 1 5.58 -12.33 -3.19
N GLU A 2 4.54 -11.60 -3.61
CA GLU A 2 4.41 -10.13 -3.46
C GLU A 2 4.43 -9.65 -2.00
N GLY A 3 3.81 -10.42 -1.09
CA GLY A 3 3.82 -10.10 0.34
C GLY A 3 5.21 -10.10 0.98
N LEU A 4 6.16 -10.91 0.47
CA LEU A 4 7.51 -10.99 1.03
C LEU A 4 8.30 -9.71 0.77
N ALA A 5 8.23 -9.16 -0.45
CA ALA A 5 8.88 -7.90 -0.79
C ALA A 5 8.34 -6.74 0.08
N LEU A 6 7.02 -6.70 0.27
CA LEU A 6 6.35 -5.76 1.17
C LEU A 6 6.82 -5.91 2.63
N ILE A 7 6.93 -7.14 3.12
CA ILE A 7 7.43 -7.40 4.47
C ILE A 7 8.88 -6.90 4.61
N VAL A 8 9.75 -7.11 3.62
CA VAL A 8 11.12 -6.59 3.64
C VAL A 8 11.14 -5.07 3.69
N ILE A 9 10.30 -4.39 2.89
CA ILE A 9 10.19 -2.92 2.92
C ILE A 9 9.71 -2.44 4.29
N LEU A 10 8.70 -3.09 4.88
CA LEU A 10 8.17 -2.73 6.19
C LEU A 10 9.18 -2.97 7.30
N LEU A 11 9.93 -4.08 7.26
CA LEU A 11 11.01 -4.36 8.20
C LEU A 11 12.12 -3.32 8.08
N TYR A 12 12.53 -2.99 6.85
CA TYR A 12 13.50 -1.93 6.62
C TYR A 12 13.02 -0.59 7.21
N LEU A 13 11.77 -0.19 6.93
CA LEU A 13 11.19 1.03 7.50
C LEU A 13 11.09 0.97 9.04
N PHE A 14 10.74 -0.18 9.60
CA PHE A 14 10.61 -0.35 11.05
C PHE A 14 11.97 -0.23 11.77
N TRP A 15 13.02 -0.84 11.22
CA TRP A 15 14.33 -0.94 11.87
C TRP A 15 15.27 0.22 11.52
N ARG A 16 15.25 0.71 10.28
CA ARG A 16 16.18 1.73 9.78
C ARG A 16 15.63 3.14 9.84
N THR A 17 14.34 3.31 10.15
CA THR A 17 13.71 4.63 10.24
C THR A 17 12.90 4.80 11.51
N ARG A 18 12.39 6.02 11.73
CA ARG A 18 11.47 6.34 12.83
C ARG A 18 10.01 6.00 12.52
N ALA A 19 9.74 5.24 11.46
CA ALA A 19 8.37 4.93 11.05
C ALA A 19 7.55 4.24 12.15
N ARG A 20 8.20 3.45 13.01
CA ARG A 20 7.55 2.83 14.18
C ARG A 20 6.99 3.83 15.19
N TYR A 21 7.51 5.07 15.21
CA TYR A 21 7.08 6.13 16.11
C TYR A 21 6.02 7.06 15.48
N ARG A 22 5.61 6.79 14.23
CA ARG A 22 4.59 7.54 13.50
C ARG A 22 3.34 6.66 13.32
N PRO A 23 2.33 6.80 14.20
CA PRO A 23 1.11 6.00 14.12
C PRO A 23 0.45 6.09 12.75
N GLY A 24 0.15 4.94 12.17
CA GLY A 24 -0.48 4.83 10.86
C GLY A 24 0.48 4.83 9.67
N LEU A 25 1.78 5.12 9.84
CA LEU A 25 2.71 5.13 8.70
C LEU A 25 2.94 3.72 8.14
N LEU A 26 3.30 2.76 8.99
CA LEU A 26 3.54 1.37 8.55
C LEU A 26 2.28 0.71 8.00
N VAL A 27 1.12 0.98 8.62
CA VAL A 27 -0.18 0.50 8.12
C VAL A 27 -0.48 1.12 6.76
N GLY A 28 -0.30 2.42 6.60
CA GLY A 28 -0.50 3.11 5.32
C GLY A 28 0.40 2.58 4.21
N VAL A 29 1.69 2.36 4.51
CA VAL A 29 2.65 1.77 3.56
C VAL A 29 2.25 0.35 3.18
N PHE A 30 1.85 -0.47 4.14
CA PHE A 30 1.36 -1.84 3.87
C PHE A 30 0.11 -1.81 2.98
N THR A 31 -0.90 -1.02 3.33
CA THR A 31 -2.15 -0.91 2.57
C THR A 31 -1.89 -0.41 1.15
N LEU A 32 -1.09 0.65 1.01
CA LEU A 32 -0.75 1.22 -0.30
C LEU A 32 0.02 0.20 -1.16
N GLY A 33 1.08 -0.39 -0.62
CA GLY A 33 1.90 -1.32 -1.39
C GLY A 33 1.19 -2.65 -1.70
N MET A 34 0.32 -3.14 -0.82
CA MET A 34 -0.57 -4.28 -1.14
C MET A 34 -1.53 -3.94 -2.28
N GLY A 35 -2.06 -2.72 -2.33
CA GLY A 35 -2.87 -2.24 -3.46
C GLY A 35 -2.06 -2.23 -4.76
N VAL A 36 -0.79 -1.80 -4.71
CA VAL A 36 0.06 -1.72 -5.91
C VAL A 36 0.36 -3.13 -6.42
N ALA A 37 0.77 -4.03 -5.52
CA ALA A 37 1.03 -5.42 -5.88
C ALA A 37 -0.21 -6.07 -6.54
N ARG A 38 -1.40 -5.86 -5.96
CA ARG A 38 -2.65 -6.34 -6.56
C ARG A 38 -2.92 -5.74 -7.93
N PHE A 39 -2.77 -4.43 -8.09
CA PHE A 39 -3.02 -3.75 -9.36
C PHE A 39 -2.10 -4.28 -10.46
N VAL A 40 -0.81 -4.46 -10.13
CA VAL A 40 0.19 -4.99 -11.07
C VAL A 40 -0.10 -6.45 -11.41
N ASN A 41 -0.36 -7.31 -10.43
CA ASN A 41 -0.67 -8.72 -10.68
C ASN A 41 -1.94 -8.89 -11.52
N GLU A 42 -2.96 -8.08 -11.25
CA GLU A 42 -4.21 -8.06 -12.00
C GLU A 42 -4.01 -7.58 -13.45
N PHE A 43 -3.02 -6.72 -13.72
CA PHE A 43 -2.65 -6.31 -15.08
C PHE A 43 -2.03 -7.45 -15.90
N PHE A 44 -1.36 -8.40 -15.25
CA PHE A 44 -0.77 -9.58 -15.90
C PHE A 44 -1.70 -10.80 -15.91
N ARG A 45 -2.82 -10.77 -15.18
CA ARG A 45 -3.87 -11.78 -15.28
C ARG A 45 -4.71 -11.51 -16.53
N GLU A 46 -4.93 -12.54 -17.33
CA GLU A 46 -5.95 -12.48 -18.37
C GLU A 46 -7.32 -12.28 -17.69
N PRO A 47 -8.09 -11.25 -18.07
CA PRO A 47 -9.45 -11.11 -17.58
C PRO A 47 -10.28 -12.28 -18.10
N ASP A 48 -10.98 -12.96 -17.19
CA ASP A 48 -11.96 -14.00 -17.55
C ASP A 48 -12.92 -13.47 -18.63
N ALA A 49 -13.29 -14.30 -19.61
CA ALA A 49 -14.04 -13.87 -20.79
C ALA A 49 -15.33 -13.09 -20.48
N HIS A 50 -16.00 -13.36 -19.35
CA HIS A 50 -17.20 -12.64 -18.89
C HIS A 50 -16.91 -11.26 -18.27
N LEU A 51 -15.68 -10.98 -17.85
CA LEU A 51 -15.24 -9.70 -17.27
C LEU A 51 -14.50 -8.83 -18.28
N GLN A 52 -14.20 -9.35 -19.48
CA GLN A 52 -13.60 -8.58 -20.56
C GLN A 52 -14.50 -7.44 -21.04
N GLU A 53 -15.82 -7.66 -21.11
CA GLU A 53 -16.78 -6.60 -21.45
C GLU A 53 -16.79 -5.50 -20.38
N PHE A 54 -16.77 -5.86 -19.09
CA PHE A 54 -16.69 -4.88 -17.99
C PHE A 54 -15.38 -4.09 -18.01
N ALA A 55 -14.26 -4.75 -18.28
CA ALA A 55 -12.96 -4.11 -18.42
C ALA A 55 -12.90 -3.21 -19.69
N ALA A 56 -13.58 -3.61 -20.76
CA ALA A 56 -13.68 -2.82 -22.00
C ALA A 56 -14.58 -1.58 -21.82
N GLU A 57 -15.67 -1.69 -21.07
CA GLU A 57 -16.59 -0.57 -20.78
C GLU A 57 -16.01 0.44 -19.78
N THR A 58 -15.32 -0.05 -18.73
CA THR A 58 -14.83 0.80 -17.63
C THR A 58 -13.34 1.15 -17.74
N GLY A 59 -12.60 0.50 -18.65
CA GLY A 59 -11.16 0.66 -18.85
C GLY A 59 -10.27 -0.02 -17.79
N LEU A 60 -10.85 -0.62 -16.75
CA LEU A 60 -10.14 -1.30 -15.65
C LEU A 60 -10.83 -2.62 -15.28
N SER A 61 -10.06 -3.62 -14.86
CA SER A 61 -10.64 -4.86 -14.34
C SER A 61 -11.35 -4.62 -13.00
N MET A 62 -12.28 -5.51 -12.64
CA MET A 62 -12.95 -5.47 -11.33
C MET A 62 -11.94 -5.54 -10.16
N GLY A 63 -10.86 -6.31 -10.32
CA GLY A 63 -9.77 -6.38 -9.36
C GLY A 63 -9.02 -5.07 -9.20
N GLN A 64 -8.83 -4.32 -10.29
CA GLN A 64 -8.19 -3.00 -10.26
C GLN A 64 -9.08 -1.96 -9.56
N TRP A 65 -10.39 -1.99 -9.76
CA TRP A 65 -11.33 -1.14 -9.04
C TRP A 65 -11.25 -1.29 -7.52
N LEU A 66 -11.07 -2.52 -7.03
CA LEU A 66 -10.89 -2.80 -5.60
C LEU A 66 -9.58 -2.23 -5.02
N THR A 67 -8.59 -1.92 -5.85
CA THR A 67 -7.33 -1.30 -5.39
C THR A 67 -7.43 0.20 -5.18
N ILE A 68 -8.36 0.89 -5.83
CA ILE A 68 -8.58 2.34 -5.68
C ILE A 68 -8.86 2.76 -4.23
N PRO A 69 -9.82 2.14 -3.50
CA PRO A 69 -10.04 2.49 -2.09
C PRO A 69 -8.82 2.14 -1.22
N MET A 70 -8.08 1.09 -1.55
CA MET A 70 -6.83 0.76 -0.85
C MET A 70 -5.77 1.85 -1.06
N PHE A 71 -5.63 2.39 -2.28
CA PHE A 71 -4.74 3.51 -2.56
C PHE A 71 -5.13 4.77 -1.79
N ALA A 72 -6.41 5.11 -1.79
CA ALA A 72 -6.92 6.26 -1.06
C ALA A 72 -6.64 6.15 0.45
N VAL A 73 -6.96 5.01 1.06
CA VAL A 73 -6.74 4.77 2.50
C VAL A 73 -5.25 4.73 2.83
N GLY A 74 -4.44 4.02 2.04
CA GLY A 74 -3.00 3.90 2.25
C GLY A 74 -2.31 5.27 2.19
N LEU A 75 -2.60 6.05 1.15
CA LEU A 75 -2.05 7.40 0.98
C LEU A 75 -2.52 8.35 2.09
N PHE A 76 -3.81 8.31 2.45
CA PHE A 76 -4.34 9.12 3.54
C PHE A 76 -3.61 8.84 4.86
N LEU A 77 -3.40 7.57 5.21
CA LEU A 77 -2.71 7.18 6.43
C LEU A 77 -1.24 7.62 6.42
N ILE A 78 -0.54 7.48 5.29
CA ILE A 78 0.85 7.94 5.14
C ILE A 78 0.92 9.45 5.34
N VAL A 79 0.12 10.23 4.59
CA VAL A 79 0.13 11.69 4.68
C VAL A 79 -0.23 12.15 6.09
N ARG A 80 -1.24 11.54 6.72
CA ARG A 80 -1.63 11.86 8.10
C ARG A 80 -0.50 11.55 9.10
N ALA A 81 0.18 10.43 8.94
CA ALA A 81 1.26 10.00 9.83
C ALA A 81 2.52 10.86 9.67
N LEU A 82 2.82 11.32 8.45
CA LEU A 82 3.96 12.20 8.18
C LEU A 82 3.70 13.65 8.66
N ARG A 83 2.44 14.09 8.69
CA ARG A 83 2.04 15.42 9.18
C ARG A 83 1.95 15.52 10.71
N ARG A 84 1.91 14.40 11.42
CA ARG A 84 1.85 14.38 12.88
C ARG A 84 3.25 14.22 13.48
N PRO A 85 3.52 14.84 14.64
CA PRO A 85 4.77 14.63 15.34
C PRO A 85 4.91 13.16 15.76
N GLU A 86 6.15 12.70 15.80
CA GLU A 86 6.50 11.36 16.26
C GLU A 86 6.12 11.23 17.74
N LEU A 87 5.42 10.15 18.11
CA LEU A 87 4.98 9.93 19.50
C LEU A 87 6.16 9.74 20.46
N ALA A 88 7.30 9.27 19.96
CA ALA A 88 8.53 9.16 20.71
C ALA A 88 9.56 10.16 20.18
N GLY A 89 9.39 11.44 20.51
CA GLY A 89 10.34 12.51 20.20
C GLY A 89 11.64 12.44 21.03
N GLY A 90 12.24 11.26 21.18
CA GLY A 90 13.55 11.08 21.80
C GLY A 90 14.70 11.11 20.79
N PRO A 91 15.96 11.36 21.22
CA PRO A 91 17.14 11.23 20.36
C PRO A 91 17.20 9.81 19.74
N PRO A 92 17.79 9.66 18.55
CA PRO A 92 17.94 8.34 17.95
C PRO A 92 18.79 7.45 18.87
N PRO A 93 18.54 6.12 18.92
CA PRO A 93 19.47 5.21 19.58
C PRO A 93 20.84 5.34 18.91
N ALA A 94 21.87 5.50 19.74
CA ALA A 94 23.28 5.61 19.34
C ALA A 94 23.75 4.39 18.54
#